data_AF-A0A7H9DJF6-F1
#
_entry.id   AF-A0A7H9DJF6-F1
#
_cell.length_a   1.000
_cell.length_b   1.000
_cell.length_c   1.000
_cell.angle_alpha   90.00
_cell.angle_beta   90.00
_cell.angle_gamma   90.00
#
_symmetry.space_group_name_H-M   'P 1'
#
loop_
_entity.id
_entity.type
_entity.pdbx_description
1 polymer ?
#
loop_
_entity_poly.entity_id
_entity_poly.type
_entity_poly.pdbx_seq_one_letter_code
_entity_poly.pdbx_strand_id
1 'polypeptide(L)' 'MNGINDVKKTLQLLLESDITSYQIEKETRVSRAKIGRLRNGKNKIEDLTLDTAEKLYNYQKELEKDESKD' A
#
# COMPACT_ATOMS: atom_id res chain seq x y z
N MET A 1 -6.62 -20.14 -3.93
CA MET A 1 -6.40 -18.72 -3.56
C MET A 1 -5.94 -18.00 -4.81
N ASN A 2 -6.55 -16.85 -5.12
CA ASN A 2 -6.15 -16.05 -6.28
C ASN A 2 -5.12 -15.03 -5.79
N GLY A 3 -3.82 -15.24 -6.06
CA GLY A 3 -2.75 -14.38 -5.53
C GLY A 3 -2.91 -12.89 -5.83
N ILE A 4 -3.57 -12.53 -6.94
CA ILE A 4 -3.92 -11.15 -7.27
C ILE A 4 -4.91 -10.54 -6.26
N ASN A 5 -5.88 -11.31 -5.77
CA ASN A 5 -6.84 -10.83 -4.78
C ASN A 5 -6.16 -10.57 -3.44
N ASP A 6 -5.15 -11.37 -3.09
CA ASP A 6 -4.39 -11.19 -1.85
C ASP A 6 -3.55 -9.90 -1.91
N VAL A 7 -2.90 -9.63 -3.05
CA VAL A 7 -2.20 -8.35 -3.28
C VAL A 7 -3.15 -7.16 -3.15
N LYS A 8 -4.31 -7.20 -3.80
CA LYS A 8 -5.30 -6.11 -3.72
C LYS A 8 -5.76 -5.85 -2.29
N LYS A 9 -6.05 -6.91 -1.53
CA LYS A 9 -6.43 -6.80 -0.12
C LYS A 9 -5.33 -6.16 0.72
N THR A 10 -4.08 -6.60 0.57
CA THR A 10 -2.93 -6.03 1.27
C THR A 10 -2.76 -4.55 0.94
N LEU A 11 -2.88 -4.16 -0.34
CA LEU A 11 -2.81 -2.75 -0.73
C LEU A 11 -3.97 -1.94 -0.12
N GLN A 12 -5.17 -2.52 -0.06
CA GLN A 12 -6.32 -1.86 0.53
C GLN A 12 -6.15 -1.62 2.03
N LEU A 13 -5.63 -2.60 2.78
CA LEU A 13 -5.29 -2.45 4.20
C LEU A 13 -4.34 -1.27 4.44
N LEU A 14 -3.28 -1.15 3.64
CA LEU A 14 -2.34 -0.03 3.75
C LEU A 14 -3.02 1.31 3.47
N LEU A 15 -3.84 1.37 2.42
CA LEU A 15 -4.51 2.61 2.01
C LEU A 15 -5.56 3.06 3.02
N GLU A 16 -6.22 2.14 3.71
CA GLU A 16 -7.23 2.40 4.75
C GLU A 16 -6.60 2.60 6.15
N SER A 17 -5.30 2.35 6.30
CA SER A 17 -4.62 2.52 7.60
C SER A 17 -4.44 3.99 8.01
N ASP A 18 -4.25 4.20 9.31
CA ASP A 18 -3.94 5.51 9.91
C ASP A 18 -2.51 6.00 9.59
N ILE A 19 -1.71 5.21 8.86
CA ILE A 19 -0.36 5.61 8.46
C ILE A 19 -0.48 6.81 7.53
N THR A 20 0.22 7.89 7.87
CA THR A 20 0.14 9.12 7.08
C THR A 20 0.71 8.89 5.67
N SER A 21 0.16 9.57 4.66
CA SER A 21 0.70 9.49 3.29
C SER A 21 2.15 9.97 3.21
N TYR A 22 2.59 10.82 4.13
CA TYR A 22 3.99 11.22 4.29
C TYR A 22 4.87 10.05 4.74
N GLN A 23 4.43 9.29 5.76
CA GLN A 23 5.18 8.13 6.24
C GLN A 23 5.27 7.05 5.15
N ILE A 24 4.17 6.76 4.44
CA ILE A 24 4.17 5.83 3.32
C ILE A 24 5.14 6.31 2.21
N GLU A 25 5.14 7.60 1.88
CA GLU A 25 6.06 8.16 0.88
C GLU A 25 7.53 8.00 1.30
N LYS A 26 7.85 8.26 2.57
CA LYS A 26 9.20 8.14 3.12
C LYS A 26 9.76 6.72 2.99
N GLU A 27 8.95 5.71 3.32
CA GLU A 27 9.39 4.31 3.30
C GLU A 27 9.34 3.70 1.90
N THR A 28 8.30 3.99 1.13
CA THR A 28 8.06 3.33 -0.17
C THR A 28 8.59 4.11 -1.38
N ARG A 29 8.90 5.40 -1.21
CA ARG A 29 9.20 6.36 -2.29
C ARG A 29 8.07 6.55 -3.30
N VAL A 30 6.85 6.09 -2.98
CA VAL A 30 5.65 6.39 -3.76
C VAL A 30 5.12 7.75 -3.33
N SER A 31 4.86 8.65 -4.29
CA SER A 31 4.54 10.03 -3.94
C SER A 31 3.27 10.15 -3.09
N ARG A 32 3.29 11.04 -2.09
CA ARG A 32 2.13 11.34 -1.23
C ARG A 32 0.90 11.74 -2.04
N ALA A 33 1.11 12.42 -3.17
CA ALA A 33 0.04 12.81 -4.09
C ALA A 33 -0.62 11.59 -4.75
N LYS A 34 0.16 10.57 -5.13
CA LYS A 34 -0.37 9.32 -5.68
C LYS A 34 -1.11 8.53 -4.60
N ILE A 35 -0.56 8.42 -3.39
CA ILE A 35 -1.20 7.77 -2.24
C ILE A 35 -2.53 8.45 -1.90
N GLY A 36 -2.56 9.79 -1.85
CA GLY A 36 -3.78 10.55 -1.59
C GLY A 36 -4.86 10.33 -2.66
N ARG A 37 -4.48 10.20 -3.94
CA ARG A 37 -5.42 9.85 -5.03
C ARG A 37 -5.96 8.42 -4.96
N LEU A 38 -5.16 7.48 -4.44
CA LEU A 38 -5.63 6.12 -4.20
C LEU A 38 -6.65 6.11 -3.04
N ARG A 39 -6.33 6.80 -1.94
CA ARG A 39 -7.20 6.89 -0.76
C ARG A 39 -8.55 7.54 -1.05
N ASN A 40 -8.58 8.56 -1.91
CA ASN A 40 -9.82 9.24 -2.27
C ASN A 40 -10.55 8.61 -3.47
N GLY A 41 -10.09 7.45 -3.96
CA GLY A 41 -10.72 6.72 -5.06
C GLY A 41 -10.58 7.37 -6.44
N LYS A 42 -9.78 8.44 -6.60
CA LYS A 42 -9.49 9.04 -7.91
C LYS A 42 -8.62 8.14 -8.79
N ASN A 43 -7.80 7.29 -8.16
CA ASN A 43 -7.03 6.22 -8.81
C ASN A 43 -7.46 4.88 -8.22
N LYS A 44 -7.60 3.83 -9.04
CA LYS A 44 -7.89 2.48 -8.56
C LYS A 44 -6.60 1.69 -8.34
N ILE A 45 -6.66 0.66 -7.48
CA ILE A 45 -5.54 -0.27 -7.26
C ILE A 45 -5.20 -1.00 -8.57
N GLU A 46 -6.21 -1.29 -9.39
CA GLU A 46 -6.08 -1.90 -10.71
C GLU A 46 -5.25 -1.06 -11.70
N ASP A 47 -5.20 0.26 -11.50
CA ASP A 47 -4.49 1.19 -12.39
C ASP A 47 -3.02 1.40 -11.97
N LEU A 48 -2.56 0.69 -10.93
CA LEU A 48 -1.18 0.80 -10.46
C LEU A 48 -0.21 0.14 -11.45
N THR A 49 0.94 0.78 -11.62
CA THR A 49 2.10 0.09 -12.19
C THR A 49 2.55 -1.01 -11.23
N LEU A 50 3.10 -2.10 -11.78
CA LEU A 50 3.62 -3.21 -10.98
C LEU A 50 4.64 -2.72 -9.94
N ASP A 51 5.56 -1.83 -10.32
CA ASP A 51 6.54 -1.22 -9.40
C ASP A 51 5.87 -0.48 -8.22
N THR A 52 4.79 0.28 -8.46
CA THR A 52 4.09 0.95 -7.35
C THR A 52 3.36 -0.06 -6.46
N ALA A 53 2.71 -1.06 -7.07
CA ALA A 53 2.01 -2.09 -6.33
C ALA A 53 2.98 -2.90 -5.45
N GLU A 54 4.13 -3.28 -5.99
CA GLU A 54 5.17 -4.02 -5.26
C GLU A 54 5.70 -3.24 -4.06
N LYS A 55 6.06 -1.96 -4.24
CA LYS A 55 6.56 -1.10 -3.15
C LYS A 55 5.57 -0.97 -2.00
N LEU A 56 4.30 -0.70 -2.33
CA LEU A 56 3.24 -0.57 -1.33
C LEU A 56 2.92 -1.92 -0.66
N TYR A 57 2.89 -3.00 -1.42
CA TYR A 57 2.66 -4.35 -0.90
C TYR A 57 3.74 -4.78 0.09
N ASN A 58 5.02 -4.60 -0.30
CA ASN A 58 6.15 -4.98 0.54
C ASN A 58 6.15 -4.22 1.86
N TYR A 59 5.84 -2.91 1.83
CA TYR A 59 5.73 -2.11 3.04
C TYR A 59 4.65 -2.62 3.99
N GLN A 60 3.46 -2.96 3.49
CA GLN A 60 2.42 -3.58 4.32
C GLN A 60 2.89 -4.93 4.91
N LYS A 61 3.62 -5.73 4.15
CA LYS A 61 4.19 -7.00 4.64
C LYS A 61 5.29 -6.82 5.67
N GLU A 62 6.01 -5.72 5.65
CA GLU A 62 6.98 -5.38 6.70
C GLU A 62 6.27 -5.00 8.00
N LEU A 63 5.20 -4.21 7.93
CA LEU A 63 4.38 -3.86 9.09
C LEU A 63 3.79 -5.11 9.77
N GLU A 64 3.20 -6.04 9.01
CA GLU A 64 2.65 -7.30 9.52
C GLU A 64 3.72 -8.17 10.23
N LYS A 65 4.97 -8.15 9.74
CA LYS A 65 6.08 -8.91 10.33
C LYS A 65 6.58 -8.29 11.63
N ASP A 66 6.50 -6.97 11.75
CA ASP A 66 6.92 -6.27 12.96
C ASP A 66 5.89 -6.39 14.07
N GLU A 67 4.59 -6.43 13.75
CA GLU A 67 3.51 -6.73 14.71
C GLU A 67 3.57 -8.16 15.27
N SER A 68 4.23 -9.09 14.56
CA SER A 68 4.37 -10.49 14.97
C SER A 68 5.55 -10.74 15.94
N LYS A 69 6.25 -9.68 16.36
CA LYS A 69 7.42 -9.77 17.27
C LYS A 69 7.11 -9.39 18.73
N ASP A 70 5.88 -8.98 19.02
CA ASP A 70 5.34 -8.74 20.36
C ASP A 70 4.43 -9.91 20.79
#